data_AF-A0ABD0NEP3-F1
#
_entry.id   AF-A0ABD0NEP3-F1
#
_cell.length_a   1.000
_cell.length_b   1.000
_cell.length_c   1.000
_cell.angle_alpha   90.00
_cell.angle_beta   90.00
_cell.angle_gamma   90.00
#
_symmetry.space_group_name_H-M   'P 1'
#
loop_
_entity.id
_entity.type
_entity.pdbx_description
1 polymer ?
#
loop_
_entity_poly.entity_id
_entity_poly.type
_entity_poly.pdbx_seq_one_letter_code
_entity_poly.pdbx_strand_id
1 'polypeptide(L)'
;SAAVAFMSYTTMENLLKPDFFNKSNDTVKTMMSTVISATLPKTNNTKLTKPVNFTFRHIREFDPTSSLSCVFWNISEWIVDGCSVLKTNSSYTVCSCVHLSTFALIMQTSRPSE
;
A
#
# COMPACT_ATOMS: atom_id res chain seq x y z
N SER A 1 18.59 14.42 18.45
CA SER A 1 18.48 14.50 16.98
C SER A 1 17.64 13.37 16.41
N ALA A 2 16.56 13.68 15.69
CA ALA A 2 15.75 12.69 14.96
C ALA A 2 16.45 12.25 13.66
N ALA A 3 16.08 11.08 13.15
CA ALA A 3 16.51 10.58 11.84
C ALA A 3 15.32 9.82 11.22
N VAL A 4 15.18 9.91 9.91
CA VAL A 4 14.13 9.22 9.13
C VAL A 4 14.81 8.57 7.93
N ALA A 5 14.44 7.34 7.62
CA ALA A 5 14.83 6.68 6.38
C ALA A 5 13.59 6.41 5.53
N PHE A 6 13.68 6.75 4.25
CA PHE A 6 12.65 6.52 3.25
C PHE A 6 13.27 5.80 2.06
N MET A 7 12.63 4.70 1.64
CA MET A 7 13.10 3.83 0.56
C MET A 7 11.95 3.59 -0.41
N SER A 8 12.25 3.57 -1.71
CA SER A 8 11.34 3.14 -2.76
C SER A 8 12.00 2.01 -3.53
N TYR A 9 11.27 0.91 -3.71
CA TYR A 9 11.77 -0.28 -4.36
C TYR A 9 11.10 -0.43 -5.72
N THR A 10 11.91 -0.34 -6.77
CA THR A 10 11.49 -0.77 -8.10
C THR A 10 11.46 -2.31 -8.13
N THR A 11 10.51 -2.89 -8.88
CA THR A 11 10.37 -4.35 -9.13
C THR A 11 10.12 -5.27 -7.94
N MET A 12 9.82 -4.73 -6.76
CA MET A 12 9.49 -5.52 -5.55
C MET A 12 8.13 -6.25 -5.64
N GLU A 13 7.29 -5.90 -6.61
CA GLU A 13 6.00 -6.55 -6.89
C GLU A 13 6.11 -8.06 -7.20
N ASN A 14 7.28 -8.52 -7.64
CA ASN A 14 7.55 -9.94 -7.91
C ASN A 14 7.75 -10.78 -6.65
N LEU A 15 8.28 -10.15 -5.58
CA LEU A 15 8.54 -10.79 -4.29
C LEU A 15 7.35 -10.58 -3.35
N LEU A 16 6.87 -9.35 -3.26
CA LEU A 16 5.73 -8.97 -2.43
C LEU A 16 4.47 -8.89 -3.28
N LYS A 17 4.03 -10.07 -3.74
CA LYS A 17 2.91 -10.20 -4.68
C LYS A 17 1.61 -9.65 -4.11
N PRO A 18 0.72 -9.08 -4.94
CA PRO A 18 -0.59 -8.62 -4.49
C PRO A 18 -1.50 -9.76 -4.01
N ASP A 19 -1.22 -11.01 -4.37
CA ASP A 19 -1.97 -12.20 -3.94
C ASP A 19 -1.92 -12.44 -2.43
N PHE A 20 -0.87 -11.94 -1.76
CA PHE A 20 -0.75 -11.98 -0.30
C PHE A 20 -1.70 -11.02 0.42
N PHE A 21 -2.58 -10.31 -0.29
CA PHE A 21 -3.64 -9.49 0.29
C PHE A 21 -4.91 -10.32 0.53
N ASN A 22 -5.21 -10.63 1.78
CA ASN A 22 -6.33 -11.51 2.14
C ASN A 22 -7.62 -10.75 2.49
N LYS A 23 -8.24 -10.08 1.50
CA LYS A 23 -9.51 -9.37 1.68
C LYS A 23 -10.70 -10.03 0.96
N SER A 24 -10.46 -10.76 -0.12
CA SER A 24 -11.45 -11.62 -0.81
C SER A 24 -10.75 -12.62 -1.73
N ASN A 25 -11.20 -13.88 -1.70
CA ASN A 25 -10.67 -14.94 -2.54
C ASN A 25 -11.16 -14.87 -3.99
N ASP A 26 -12.23 -14.11 -4.27
CA ASP A 26 -12.86 -14.05 -5.60
C ASP A 26 -12.63 -12.73 -6.34
N THR A 27 -11.48 -12.10 -6.06
CA THR A 27 -11.08 -10.84 -6.69
C THR A 27 -9.73 -11.00 -7.38
N VAL A 28 -9.54 -10.28 -8.48
CA VAL A 28 -8.22 -10.09 -9.09
C VAL A 28 -7.52 -8.98 -8.33
N LYS A 29 -6.29 -9.22 -7.89
CA LYS A 29 -5.50 -8.28 -7.09
C LYS A 29 -4.36 -7.75 -7.92
N THR A 30 -4.32 -6.44 -8.10
CA THR A 30 -3.33 -5.77 -8.94
C THR A 30 -2.52 -4.80 -8.11
N MET A 31 -1.18 -4.92 -8.18
CA MET A 31 -0.29 -3.94 -7.59
C MET A 31 -0.36 -2.64 -8.40
N MET A 32 -0.76 -1.55 -7.73
CA MET A 32 -0.98 -0.25 -8.37
C MET A 32 0.15 0.75 -8.11
N SER A 33 1.12 0.43 -7.27
CA SER A 33 2.26 1.29 -6.96
C SER A 33 3.56 0.51 -6.82
N THR A 34 4.68 1.24 -6.78
CA THR A 34 5.92 0.69 -6.20
C THR A 34 5.74 0.44 -4.71
N VAL A 35 6.57 -0.43 -4.15
CA VAL A 35 6.65 -0.63 -2.70
C VAL A 35 7.53 0.48 -2.11
N ILE A 36 7.13 1.04 -0.98
CA ILE A 36 7.92 2.02 -0.23
C ILE A 36 8.11 1.58 1.22
N SER A 37 9.20 1.96 1.86
CA SER A 37 9.35 1.82 3.32
C SER A 37 9.68 3.16 3.95
N ALA A 38 9.08 3.42 5.11
CA ALA A 38 9.42 4.55 5.96
C ALA A 38 9.72 4.02 7.37
N THR A 39 10.82 4.46 7.97
CA THR A 39 11.21 4.01 9.31
C THR A 39 11.97 5.09 10.08
N LEU A 40 11.95 4.97 11.41
CA LEU A 40 12.76 5.77 12.32
C LEU A 40 13.92 4.89 12.82
N PRO A 41 15.12 4.98 12.24
CA PRO A 41 16.22 4.06 12.56
C PRO A 41 16.71 4.12 14.03
N LYS A 42 16.26 5.12 14.79
CA LYS A 42 16.64 5.32 16.20
C LYS A 42 15.59 4.82 17.19
N THR A 43 14.48 4.24 16.74
CA THR A 43 13.43 3.71 17.62
C THR A 43 12.66 2.58 16.96
N ASN A 44 12.21 1.62 17.78
CA ASN A 44 11.32 0.56 17.33
C ASN A 44 9.83 0.97 17.43
N ASN A 45 9.53 2.15 17.98
CA ASN A 45 8.16 2.65 18.01
C ASN A 45 7.77 3.18 16.62
N THR A 46 6.96 2.41 15.92
CA THR A 46 6.45 2.74 14.59
C THR A 46 5.14 3.53 14.64
N LYS A 47 4.42 3.56 15.77
CA LYS A 47 3.11 4.21 15.89
C LYS A 47 3.25 5.73 15.90
N LEU A 48 2.37 6.40 15.18
CA LEU A 48 2.35 7.86 15.05
C LEU A 48 1.08 8.44 15.68
N THR A 49 1.22 9.54 16.41
CA THR A 49 0.08 10.32 16.94
C THR A 49 -0.58 11.17 15.87
N LYS A 50 0.15 11.51 14.80
CA LYS A 50 -0.35 12.18 13.61
C LYS A 50 -0.05 11.29 12.40
N PRO A 51 -1.05 10.98 11.54
CA PRO A 51 -0.82 10.15 10.38
C PRO A 51 0.21 10.76 9.43
N VAL A 52 0.94 9.90 8.72
CA VAL A 52 1.75 10.28 7.57
C VAL A 52 0.96 10.03 6.28
N ASN A 53 1.09 10.96 5.33
CA ASN A 53 0.42 10.85 4.04
C ASN A 53 1.42 10.49 2.95
N PHE A 54 1.14 9.42 2.21
CA PHE A 54 1.92 9.00 1.05
C PHE A 54 1.09 9.18 -0.21
N THR A 55 1.69 9.73 -1.27
CA THR A 55 1.06 9.81 -2.59
C THR A 55 1.67 8.74 -3.49
N PHE A 56 0.87 7.74 -3.84
CA PHE A 56 1.24 6.70 -4.79
C PHE A 56 0.78 7.08 -6.19
N ARG A 57 1.73 7.15 -7.13
CA ARG A 57 1.42 7.21 -8.56
C ARG A 57 0.96 5.84 -9.04
N HIS A 58 -0.09 5.81 -9.85
CA HIS A 58 -0.57 4.58 -10.47
C HIS A 58 0.43 4.09 -11.53
N ILE A 59 0.88 2.84 -11.39
CA ILE A 59 1.77 2.16 -12.37
C ILE A 59 1.00 1.26 -13.35
N ARG A 60 -0.31 1.15 -13.17
CA ARG A 60 -1.25 0.42 -14.03
C ARG A 60 -2.49 1.29 -14.27
N GLU A 61 -3.31 0.91 -15.25
CA GLU A 61 -4.58 1.56 -15.51
C GLU A 61 -5.53 1.41 -14.31
N PHE A 62 -6.16 2.51 -13.93
CA PHE A 62 -7.10 2.54 -12.82
C PHE A 62 -8.51 2.25 -13.32
N ASP A 63 -9.13 1.21 -12.78
CA ASP A 63 -10.53 0.89 -12.98
C ASP A 63 -11.39 1.63 -11.94
N PRO A 64 -12.24 2.60 -12.31
CA PRO A 64 -13.07 3.34 -11.36
C PRO A 64 -14.12 2.49 -10.63
N THR A 65 -14.43 1.28 -11.13
CA THR A 65 -15.36 0.34 -10.49
C THR A 65 -14.69 -0.56 -9.46
N SER A 66 -13.35 -0.49 -9.37
CA SER A 66 -12.54 -1.29 -8.47
C SER A 66 -12.49 -0.75 -7.03
N SER A 67 -12.00 -1.58 -6.11
CA SER A 67 -11.63 -1.14 -4.75
C SER A 67 -10.12 -0.92 -4.65
N LEU A 68 -9.70 0.25 -4.18
CA LEU A 68 -8.30 0.55 -3.84
C LEU A 68 -8.07 0.41 -2.33
N SER A 69 -7.00 -0.25 -1.95
CA SER A 69 -6.58 -0.42 -0.56
C SER A 69 -5.13 0.03 -0.37
N CYS A 70 -4.93 0.96 0.57
CA CYS A 70 -3.62 1.27 1.11
C CYS A 70 -3.25 0.15 2.09
N VAL A 71 -2.14 -0.54 1.82
CA VAL A 71 -1.73 -1.72 2.59
C VAL A 71 -0.33 -1.56 3.12
N PHE A 72 -0.01 -2.30 4.19
CA PHE A 72 1.35 -2.51 4.64
C PHE A 72 1.70 -3.98 4.72
N TRP A 73 3.00 -4.29 4.59
CA TRP A 73 3.52 -5.65 4.64
C TRP A 73 3.68 -6.07 6.10
N ASN A 74 2.90 -7.05 6.53
CA ASN A 74 2.96 -7.65 7.86
C ASN A 74 3.47 -9.08 7.76
N ILE A 75 4.78 -9.26 7.93
CA ILE A 75 5.49 -10.56 7.94
C ILE A 75 5.36 -11.32 6.61
N SER A 76 4.17 -11.83 6.29
CA SER A 76 3.86 -12.65 5.12
C SER A 76 2.63 -12.20 4.34
N GLU A 77 1.95 -11.13 4.75
CA GLU A 77 0.71 -10.66 4.12
C GLU A 77 0.62 -9.14 3.99
N TRP A 78 -0.16 -8.68 3.01
CA TRP A 78 -0.57 -7.28 2.91
C TRP A 78 -1.84 -7.07 3.75
N ILE A 79 -1.85 -6.07 4.63
CA ILE A 79 -3.03 -5.73 5.45
C ILE A 79 -3.30 -4.22 5.47
N VAL A 80 -4.56 -3.84 5.71
CA VAL A 80 -5.03 -2.43 5.68
C VAL A 80 -4.89 -1.74 7.05
N ASP A 81 -4.57 -2.48 8.12
CA ASP A 81 -4.64 -1.96 9.49
C ASP A 81 -3.82 -0.68 9.68
N GLY A 82 -4.46 0.34 10.25
CA GLY A 82 -3.88 1.66 10.44
C GLY A 82 -3.63 2.48 9.18
N CYS A 83 -4.12 2.08 8.00
CA CYS A 83 -4.01 2.83 6.75
C CYS A 83 -5.38 3.05 6.08
N SER A 84 -5.56 4.19 5.42
CA SER A 84 -6.78 4.53 4.68
C SER A 84 -6.49 5.31 3.40
N VAL A 85 -7.38 5.19 2.40
CA VAL A 85 -7.37 6.02 1.21
C VAL A 85 -8.01 7.37 1.56
N LEU A 86 -7.30 8.47 1.39
CA LEU A 86 -7.84 9.83 1.58
C LEU A 86 -8.47 10.38 0.31
N LYS A 87 -7.81 10.19 -0.83
CA LYS A 87 -8.28 10.62 -2.14
C LYS A 87 -7.63 9.78 -3.24
N THR A 88 -8.34 9.65 -4.35
CA THR A 88 -7.84 8.98 -5.54
C THR A 88 -8.34 9.68 -6.79
N ASN A 89 -7.59 9.57 -7.88
CA ASN A 89 -8.02 9.93 -9.22
C ASN A 89 -7.42 8.94 -10.23
N SER A 90 -7.53 9.21 -11.53
CA SER A 90 -7.01 8.32 -12.57
C SER A 90 -5.50 8.04 -12.51
N SER A 91 -4.71 8.90 -11.87
CA SER A 91 -3.24 8.89 -11.93
C SER A 91 -2.54 8.68 -10.59
N TYR A 92 -3.22 8.93 -9.46
CA TYR A 92 -2.63 8.79 -8.14
C TYR A 92 -3.66 8.50 -7.06
N THR A 93 -3.17 7.93 -5.96
CA THR A 93 -3.91 7.75 -4.71
C THR A 93 -3.11 8.27 -3.54
N VAL A 94 -3.76 8.96 -2.61
CA VAL A 94 -3.16 9.40 -1.35
C VAL A 94 -3.62 8.48 -0.23
N CYS A 95 -2.65 7.85 0.43
CA CYS A 95 -2.83 7.01 1.60
C CYS A 95 -2.47 7.78 2.87
N SER A 96 -3.20 7.55 3.95
CA SER A 96 -2.88 8.04 5.28
C SER A 96 -2.68 6.87 6.23
N CYS A 97 -1.54 6.83 6.92
CA CYS A 97 -1.19 5.72 7.81
C CYS A 97 -0.75 6.23 9.19
N VAL A 98 -1.18 5.54 10.25
CA VAL A 98 -0.84 5.86 11.65
C VAL A 98 0.36 5.09 12.18
N HIS A 99 1.11 4.45 11.30
CA HIS A 99 2.37 3.80 11.63
C HIS A 99 3.37 3.92 10.48
N LEU A 100 4.62 3.59 10.77
CA LEU A 100 5.73 3.49 9.82
C LEU A 100 6.04 2.03 9.54
N SER A 101 6.07 1.65 8.26
CA SER A 101 6.22 0.28 7.80
C SER A 101 6.67 0.26 6.33
N THR A 102 6.44 -0.87 5.66
CA THR A 102 6.55 -1.06 4.22
C THR A 102 5.15 -1.06 3.61
N PHE A 103 4.89 -0.16 2.65
CA PHE A 103 3.57 0.14 2.13
C PHE A 103 3.47 -0.08 0.63
N ALA A 104 2.24 -0.33 0.17
CA ALA A 104 1.86 -0.37 -1.23
C ALA A 104 0.38 0.00 -1.43
N LEU A 105 -0.01 0.15 -2.70
CA LEU A 105 -1.40 0.32 -3.13
C LEU A 105 -1.83 -0.90 -3.92
N ILE A 106 -2.92 -1.55 -3.50
CA ILE A 106 -3.50 -2.71 -4.19
C ILE A 106 -4.92 -2.37 -4.67
N MET A 107 -5.19 -2.69 -5.93
CA MET A 107 -6.52 -2.66 -6.53
C MET A 107 -7.14 -4.04 -6.55
N GLN A 108 -8.43 -4.13 -6.22
CA GLN A 108 -9.23 -5.34 -6.34
C GLN A 108 -10.38 -5.11 -7.32
N THR A 109 -10.46 -5.95 -8.34
CA THR A 109 -11.58 -6.02 -9.28
C THR A 109 -12.29 -7.37 -9.14
N SER A 110 -13.57 -7.42 -9.53
CA SER A 110 -14.29 -8.69 -9.65
C SER A 110 -13.60 -9.58 -10.69
N ARG A 111 -13.57 -10.89 -10.46
CA ARG A 111 -13.18 -11.81 -11.53
C ARG A 111 -14.19 -11.73 -12.68
N PRO A 112 -13.74 -11.64 -13.94
CA PRO A 112 -14.64 -11.82 -15.07
C PRO A 112 -15.32 -13.19 -14.96
N SER A 113 -16.62 -13.25 -15.22
CA SER A 113 -17.29 -14.53 -15.47
C SER A 113 -16.70 -15.14 -16.74
N GLU A 114 -16.23 -16.40 -16.67
CA GLU A 114 -15.90 -17.19 -17.88
C GLU A 114 -17.10 -17.32 -18.82
#